data_AF-A0A6A7M7S7-F1
#
_entry.id   AF-A0A6A7M7S7-F1
#
_cell.length_a   1.000
_cell.length_b   1.000
_cell.length_c   1.000
_cell.angle_alpha   90.00
_cell.angle_beta   90.00
_cell.angle_gamma   90.00
#
_symmetry.space_group_name_H-M   'P 1'
#
loop_
_entity.id
_entity.type
_entity.pdbx_description
1 polymer ?
#
loop_
_entity_poly.entity_id
_entity_poly.type
_entity_poly.pdbx_seq_one_letter_code
_entity_poly.pdbx_strand_id
1 'polypeptide(L)'
;MTTVSSQRTVETIMPTYHRRQKSTGMVRSRRLKGMSGLLFSLMRPQSPLHRDDSSLVVWVNVSVSLERSVMLKVKSMAFNELVKAKARIEAELELRAAKERSRLIEAIGRLRRVSAAKANGTGAARPHALKGKKLPPLYRNPKNRTETWAGRGNRPRWLVAALKGGKKLEAFAIK
;
A
#
# COMPACT_ATOMS: atom_id res chain seq x y z
N MET A 1 -45.75 -7.27 -47.70
CA MET A 1 -45.61 -6.60 -46.39
C MET A 1 -45.76 -7.67 -45.32
N THR A 2 -44.66 -8.18 -44.76
CA THR A 2 -44.65 -9.02 -43.56
C THR A 2 -43.25 -8.97 -42.96
N THR A 3 -43.14 -8.27 -41.83
CA THR A 3 -41.90 -8.00 -41.09
C THR A 3 -41.64 -9.14 -40.12
N VAL A 4 -40.55 -9.89 -40.30
CA VAL A 4 -40.09 -10.88 -39.33
C VAL A 4 -39.23 -10.16 -38.28
N SER A 5 -39.83 -9.94 -37.11
CA SER A 5 -39.21 -9.30 -35.94
C SER A 5 -38.16 -10.22 -35.32
N SER A 6 -36.88 -9.86 -35.45
CA SER A 6 -35.75 -10.56 -34.84
C SER A 6 -35.65 -10.15 -33.37
N GLN A 7 -36.19 -10.98 -32.48
CA GLN A 7 -35.91 -10.89 -31.06
C GLN A 7 -34.47 -11.38 -30.81
N ARG A 8 -33.51 -10.45 -30.69
CA ARG A 8 -32.18 -10.74 -30.13
C ARG A 8 -32.24 -10.54 -28.62
N THR A 9 -32.32 -11.65 -27.91
CA THR A 9 -32.12 -11.75 -26.47
C THR A 9 -30.71 -11.26 -26.12
N VAL A 10 -30.61 -10.19 -25.33
CA VAL A 10 -29.34 -9.77 -24.72
C VAL A 10 -29.13 -10.56 -23.44
N GLU A 11 -28.44 -11.68 -23.52
CA GLU A 11 -28.02 -12.42 -22.32
C GLU A 11 -26.97 -11.59 -21.57
N THR A 12 -27.38 -11.05 -20.44
CA THR A 12 -26.51 -10.35 -19.50
C THR A 12 -25.62 -11.38 -18.80
N ILE A 13 -24.39 -11.51 -19.29
CA ILE A 13 -23.36 -12.34 -18.64
C ILE A 13 -22.88 -11.60 -17.38
N MET A 14 -23.46 -11.94 -16.24
CA MET A 14 -22.94 -11.56 -14.92
C MET A 14 -21.79 -12.50 -14.56
N PRO A 15 -20.55 -12.01 -14.32
CA PRO A 15 -19.52 -12.86 -13.75
C PRO A 15 -19.84 -13.17 -12.29
N THR A 16 -20.20 -14.43 -12.05
CA THR A 16 -20.40 -15.03 -10.73
C THR A 16 -19.10 -15.01 -9.93
N TYR A 17 -19.10 -14.29 -8.83
CA TYR A 17 -17.97 -14.25 -7.89
C TYR A 17 -17.93 -15.54 -7.07
N HIS A 18 -17.09 -16.50 -7.50
CA HIS A 18 -16.77 -17.68 -6.70
C HIS A 18 -15.83 -17.30 -5.54
N ARG A 19 -16.42 -17.14 -4.36
CA ARG A 19 -15.73 -16.92 -3.09
C ARG A 19 -15.02 -18.19 -2.63
N ARG A 20 -13.72 -18.33 -2.93
CA ARG A 20 -12.89 -19.41 -2.37
C ARG A 20 -12.56 -19.12 -0.89
N GLN A 21 -13.21 -19.86 -0.01
CA GLN A 21 -12.84 -20.02 1.40
C GLN A 21 -11.54 -20.85 1.52
N LYS A 22 -10.57 -20.37 2.29
CA LYS A 22 -9.57 -21.22 2.94
C LYS A 22 -9.34 -20.76 4.38
N SER A 23 -9.92 -21.55 5.28
CA SER A 23 -9.39 -22.04 6.56
C SER A 23 -8.48 -21.09 7.35
N THR A 24 -9.12 -20.53 8.37
CA THR A 24 -8.58 -20.15 9.68
C THR A 24 -7.44 -21.06 10.16
N GLY A 25 -6.27 -20.45 10.40
CA GLY A 25 -5.20 -20.97 11.25
C GLY A 25 -5.20 -20.19 12.57
N MET A 26 -5.14 -20.93 13.67
CA MET A 26 -5.46 -20.51 15.02
C MET A 26 -4.47 -19.50 15.62
N VAL A 27 -5.09 -18.47 16.20
CA VAL A 27 -4.67 -17.51 17.23
C VAL A 27 -3.42 -17.89 18.05
N ARG A 28 -2.44 -16.98 18.08
CA ARG A 28 -1.66 -16.72 19.30
C ARG A 28 -1.85 -15.27 19.70
N SER A 29 -2.62 -15.09 20.76
CA SER A 29 -2.91 -13.83 21.41
C SER A 29 -1.62 -13.20 21.92
N ARG A 30 -1.30 -11.99 21.45
CA ARG A 30 -0.43 -11.06 22.18
C ARG A 30 -1.16 -9.73 22.31
N ARG A 31 -1.70 -9.58 23.52
CA ARG A 31 -2.21 -8.33 24.09
C ARG A 31 -1.11 -7.27 24.00
N LEU A 32 -1.27 -6.30 23.09
CA LEU A 32 -0.54 -5.03 23.13
C LEU A 32 -1.56 -3.94 23.42
N LYS A 33 -1.41 -3.36 24.61
CA LYS A 33 -2.14 -2.19 25.07
C LYS A 33 -1.83 -1.03 24.12
N GLY A 34 -2.88 -0.28 23.77
CA GLY A 34 -2.80 0.85 22.86
C GLY A 34 -1.75 1.86 23.32
N MET A 35 -0.79 2.09 22.43
CA MET A 35 0.09 3.27 22.46
C MET A 35 -0.44 4.22 21.40
N SER A 36 -1.39 5.06 21.83
CA SER A 36 -1.76 6.29 21.15
C SER A 36 -0.53 7.19 21.02
N GLY A 37 -0.23 7.63 19.79
CA GLY A 37 0.65 8.79 19.58
C GLY A 37 2.01 8.54 18.95
N LEU A 38 2.08 7.81 17.83
CA LEU A 38 3.20 7.93 16.90
C LEU A 38 2.72 8.52 15.58
N LEU A 39 2.55 9.84 15.56
CA LEU A 39 2.56 10.64 14.33
C LEU A 39 2.94 12.10 14.63
N PHE A 40 4.06 12.30 15.31
CA PHE A 40 4.82 13.54 15.16
C PHE A 40 6.33 13.29 15.31
N SER A 41 6.84 12.37 14.51
CA SER A 41 8.27 12.23 14.26
C SER A 41 8.56 12.79 12.86
N LEU A 42 8.62 14.11 12.72
CA LEU A 42 9.47 14.78 11.71
C LEU A 42 9.55 16.30 11.98
N MET A 43 10.04 16.67 13.15
CA MET A 43 10.66 17.99 13.32
C MET A 43 11.81 17.80 14.31
N ARG A 44 13.02 17.67 13.78
CA ARG A 44 14.26 17.85 14.54
C ARG A 44 14.66 19.32 14.33
N PRO A 45 14.38 20.24 15.26
CA PRO A 45 15.11 21.50 15.28
C PRO A 45 16.50 21.21 15.87
N GLN A 46 17.54 21.67 15.18
CA GLN A 46 18.88 21.77 15.75
C GLN A 46 18.81 22.68 16.98
N SER A 47 19.42 22.27 18.09
CA SER A 47 19.57 23.09 19.29
C SER A 47 20.37 24.38 18.98
N PRO A 48 20.16 25.47 19.74
CA PRO A 48 21.09 25.68 20.84
C PRO A 48 20.45 26.18 22.15
N LEU A 49 21.21 25.89 23.22
CA LEU A 49 21.03 26.18 24.64
C LEU A 49 20.55 27.61 24.96
N HIS A 50 19.32 27.76 25.48
CA HIS A 50 19.03 28.77 26.52
C HIS A 50 17.75 28.40 27.30
N ARG A 51 17.81 28.54 28.62
CA ARG A 51 16.73 28.31 29.60
C ARG A 51 15.42 29.02 29.20
N ASP A 52 14.34 28.25 29.06
CA ASP A 52 13.03 28.48 29.70
C ASP A 52 12.08 27.29 29.39
N ASP A 53 11.96 26.39 30.38
CA ASP A 53 11.23 25.12 30.29
C ASP A 53 9.74 25.27 30.73
N SER A 54 9.13 26.42 30.43
CA SER A 54 7.78 26.79 30.88
C SER A 54 6.70 26.56 29.81
N SER A 55 7.08 26.31 28.57
CA SER A 55 6.12 26.14 27.46
C SER A 55 5.53 24.73 27.41
N LEU A 56 6.32 23.67 27.66
CA LEU A 56 5.88 22.28 27.55
C LEU A 56 4.85 21.88 28.63
N VAL A 57 4.95 22.45 29.83
CA VAL A 57 4.04 22.17 30.96
C VAL A 57 2.65 22.77 30.72
N VAL A 58 2.58 23.91 30.04
CA VAL A 58 1.32 24.61 29.71
C VAL A 58 0.55 23.83 28.63
N TRP A 59 1.21 23.31 27.59
CA TRP A 59 0.53 22.50 26.57
C TRP A 59 -0.02 21.18 27.13
N VAL A 60 0.73 20.49 27.99
CA VAL A 60 0.26 19.25 28.65
C VAL A 60 -0.92 19.54 29.59
N ASN A 61 -0.87 20.62 30.38
CA ASN A 61 -1.99 20.99 31.26
C ASN A 61 -3.24 21.44 30.49
N VAL A 62 -3.08 22.20 29.40
CA VAL A 62 -4.21 22.65 28.57
C VAL A 62 -4.89 21.47 27.89
N SER A 63 -4.12 20.51 27.35
CA SER A 63 -4.68 19.30 26.73
C SER A 63 -5.45 18.42 27.71
N VAL A 64 -4.90 18.16 28.92
CA VAL A 64 -5.59 17.37 29.95
C VAL A 64 -6.81 18.10 30.52
N SER A 65 -6.74 19.42 30.66
CA SER A 65 -7.86 20.26 31.14
C SER A 65 -9.02 20.27 30.14
N LEU A 66 -8.71 20.36 28.84
CA LEU A 66 -9.72 20.38 27.79
C LEU A 66 -10.41 19.01 27.63
N GLU A 67 -9.65 17.91 27.69
CA GLU A 67 -10.20 16.56 27.68
C GLU A 67 -11.12 16.30 28.89
N ARG A 68 -10.69 16.73 30.09
CA ARG A 68 -11.54 16.65 31.29
C ARG A 68 -12.80 17.48 31.14
N SER A 69 -12.72 18.70 30.61
CA SER A 69 -13.87 19.60 30.45
C SER A 69 -14.93 19.03 29.49
N VAL A 70 -14.51 18.51 28.33
CA VAL A 70 -15.42 17.86 27.36
C VAL A 70 -16.06 16.62 27.97
N MET A 71 -15.26 15.79 28.66
CA MET A 71 -15.74 14.55 29.25
C MET A 71 -16.67 14.79 30.45
N LEU A 72 -16.43 15.84 31.24
CA LEU A 72 -17.33 16.26 32.33
C LEU A 72 -18.67 16.77 31.77
N LYS A 73 -18.65 17.56 30.70
CA LYS A 73 -19.88 18.06 30.06
C LYS A 73 -20.73 16.93 29.50
N VAL A 74 -20.13 15.94 28.85
CA VAL A 74 -20.84 14.75 28.34
C VAL A 74 -21.48 13.96 29.49
N LYS A 75 -20.80 13.81 30.65
CA LYS A 75 -21.35 13.10 31.81
C LYS A 75 -22.57 13.78 32.45
N SER A 76 -22.66 15.11 32.35
CA SER A 76 -23.75 15.90 32.95
C SER A 76 -24.89 16.24 31.97
N MET A 77 -24.82 15.80 30.70
CA MET A 77 -25.86 16.09 29.70
C MET A 77 -27.04 15.12 29.81
N ALA A 78 -28.26 15.64 29.62
CA ALA A 78 -29.46 14.82 29.53
C ALA A 78 -29.39 13.87 28.31
N PHE A 79 -30.05 12.72 28.41
CA PHE A 79 -30.01 11.66 27.39
C PHE A 79 -30.36 12.16 25.97
N ASN A 80 -31.41 12.96 25.81
CA ASN A 80 -31.80 13.52 24.50
C ASN A 80 -30.72 14.43 23.90
N GLU A 81 -30.00 15.18 24.75
CA GLU A 81 -28.90 16.04 24.30
C GLU A 81 -27.67 15.21 23.88
N LEU A 82 -27.43 14.06 24.53
CA LEU A 82 -26.41 13.11 24.11
C LEU A 82 -26.72 12.49 22.74
N VAL A 83 -27.98 12.13 22.49
CA VAL A 83 -28.41 11.61 21.19
C VAL A 83 -28.21 12.66 20.08
N LYS A 84 -28.57 13.92 20.34
CA LYS A 84 -28.32 15.03 19.40
C LYS A 84 -26.83 15.26 19.16
N ALA A 85 -26.01 15.19 20.21
CA ALA A 85 -24.56 15.34 20.09
C ALA A 85 -23.94 14.21 19.25
N LYS A 86 -24.36 12.97 19.46
CA LYS A 86 -23.96 11.81 18.64
C LYS A 86 -24.29 12.04 17.16
N ALA A 87 -25.52 12.44 16.84
CA ALA A 87 -25.93 12.69 15.46
C ALA A 87 -25.10 13.79 14.78
N ARG A 88 -24.78 14.88 15.51
CA ARG A 88 -23.90 15.95 15.00
C ARG A 88 -22.47 15.47 14.75
N ILE A 89 -21.92 14.68 15.67
CA ILE A 89 -20.57 14.09 15.53
C ILE A 89 -20.54 13.14 14.34
N GLU A 90 -21.54 12.28 14.18
CA GLU A 90 -21.66 11.36 13.04
C GLU A 90 -21.74 12.10 11.71
N ALA A 91 -22.55 13.17 11.62
CA ALA A 91 -22.65 13.99 10.42
C ALA A 91 -21.31 14.69 10.07
N GLU A 92 -20.63 15.25 11.06
CA GLU A 92 -19.32 15.90 10.87
C GLU A 92 -18.24 14.89 10.48
N LEU A 93 -18.27 13.68 11.06
CA LEU A 93 -17.36 12.59 10.69
C LEU A 93 -17.54 12.19 9.23
N GLU A 94 -18.78 12.02 8.76
CA GLU A 94 -19.04 11.67 7.36
C GLU A 94 -18.62 12.79 6.40
N LEU A 95 -18.89 14.05 6.74
CA LEU A 95 -18.45 15.20 5.94
C LEU A 95 -16.92 15.22 5.80
N ARG A 96 -16.19 15.05 6.91
CA ARG A 96 -14.72 15.02 6.91
C ARG A 96 -14.18 13.79 6.18
N ALA A 97 -14.80 12.63 6.36
CA ALA A 97 -14.41 11.41 5.67
C ALA A 97 -14.59 11.55 4.16
N ALA A 98 -15.71 12.11 3.69
CA ALA A 98 -15.94 12.41 2.27
C ALA A 98 -14.88 13.37 1.71
N LYS A 99 -14.57 14.45 2.44
CA LYS A 99 -13.55 15.42 2.04
C LYS A 99 -12.15 14.78 1.93
N GLU A 100 -11.77 13.95 2.90
CA GLU A 100 -10.47 13.27 2.88
C GLU A 100 -10.41 12.22 1.76
N ARG A 101 -11.49 11.46 1.54
CA ARG A 101 -11.61 10.54 0.39
C ARG A 101 -11.38 11.28 -0.93
N SER A 102 -12.07 12.41 -1.16
CA SER A 102 -11.89 13.22 -2.37
C SER A 102 -10.47 13.76 -2.52
N ARG A 103 -9.85 14.22 -1.42
CA ARG A 103 -8.46 14.68 -1.42
C ARG A 103 -7.49 13.59 -1.85
N LEU A 104 -7.67 12.37 -1.35
CA LEU A 104 -6.84 11.21 -1.68
C LEU A 104 -7.03 10.79 -3.14
N ILE A 105 -8.27 10.74 -3.63
CA ILE A 105 -8.58 10.46 -5.04
C ILE A 105 -7.87 11.46 -5.95
N GLU A 106 -7.95 12.76 -5.64
CA GLU A 106 -7.27 13.80 -6.40
C GLU A 106 -5.74 13.69 -6.32
N ALA A 107 -5.18 13.37 -5.16
CA ALA A 107 -3.75 13.15 -5.01
C ALA A 107 -3.25 11.97 -5.86
N ILE A 108 -3.98 10.85 -5.86
CA ILE A 108 -3.70 9.69 -6.71
C ILE A 108 -3.83 10.06 -8.20
N GLY A 109 -4.87 10.81 -8.57
CA GLY A 109 -5.07 11.30 -9.94
C GLY A 109 -3.92 12.18 -10.42
N ARG A 110 -3.45 13.13 -9.59
CA ARG A 110 -2.26 13.94 -9.88
C ARG A 110 -1.01 13.09 -10.05
N LEU A 111 -0.76 12.15 -9.14
CA LEU A 111 0.41 11.27 -9.21
C LEU A 111 0.42 10.43 -10.49
N ARG A 112 -0.74 9.87 -10.87
CA ARG A 112 -0.90 9.13 -12.13
C ARG A 112 -0.58 10.01 -13.34
N ARG A 113 -1.12 11.24 -13.40
CA ARG A 113 -0.83 12.20 -14.47
C ARG A 113 0.66 12.54 -14.56
N VAL A 114 1.32 12.82 -13.44
CA VAL A 114 2.77 13.09 -13.40
C VAL A 114 3.59 11.88 -13.83
N SER A 115 3.21 10.67 -13.41
CA SER A 115 3.88 9.44 -13.84
C SER A 115 3.72 9.16 -15.34
N ALA A 116 2.53 9.39 -15.89
CA ALA A 116 2.26 9.25 -17.32
C ALA A 116 2.99 10.32 -18.14
N ALA A 117 2.99 11.58 -17.67
CA ALA A 117 3.75 12.67 -18.28
C ALA A 117 5.25 12.40 -18.21
N LYS A 118 5.77 11.77 -17.15
CA LYS A 118 7.18 11.34 -17.10
C LYS A 118 7.48 10.20 -18.06
N ALA A 119 6.56 9.24 -18.22
CA ALA A 119 6.70 8.17 -19.21
C ALA A 119 6.68 8.70 -20.66
N ASN A 120 5.87 9.73 -20.93
CA ASN A 120 5.76 10.34 -22.26
C ASN A 120 6.80 11.46 -22.51
N GLY A 121 7.25 12.13 -21.44
CA GLY A 121 8.19 13.26 -21.45
C GLY A 121 9.66 12.84 -21.33
N THR A 122 9.95 11.57 -21.00
CA THR A 122 11.18 10.93 -21.49
C THR A 122 11.02 10.71 -22.98
N GLY A 123 11.14 11.80 -23.74
CA GLY A 123 10.93 11.82 -25.18
C GLY A 123 11.69 10.67 -25.83
N ALA A 124 10.97 9.85 -26.61
CA ALA A 124 11.49 8.81 -27.49
C ALA A 124 12.92 8.39 -27.13
N ALA A 125 13.14 7.90 -25.91
CA ALA A 125 14.47 7.48 -25.50
C ALA A 125 14.77 6.30 -26.41
N ARG A 126 15.61 6.54 -27.43
CA ARG A 126 16.05 5.53 -28.38
C ARG A 126 16.28 4.26 -27.55
N PRO A 127 15.58 3.15 -27.85
CA PRO A 127 15.74 1.94 -27.07
C PRO A 127 17.24 1.69 -27.00
N HIS A 128 17.78 1.65 -25.77
CA HIS A 128 19.19 1.38 -25.54
C HIS A 128 19.59 0.23 -26.46
N ALA A 129 20.70 0.33 -27.21
CA ALA A 129 21.01 -0.59 -28.33
C ALA A 129 21.06 -2.09 -27.96
N LEU A 130 21.02 -2.39 -26.67
CA LEU A 130 20.99 -3.73 -26.07
C LEU A 130 19.63 -4.12 -25.45
N LYS A 131 18.62 -3.24 -25.44
CA LYS A 131 17.28 -3.51 -24.90
C LYS A 131 16.57 -4.50 -25.82
N GLY A 132 16.35 -5.72 -25.33
CA GLY A 132 15.72 -6.81 -26.08
C GLY A 132 16.68 -7.75 -26.79
N LYS A 133 18.01 -7.50 -26.78
CA LYS A 133 18.98 -8.48 -27.27
C LYS A 133 19.11 -9.63 -26.26
N LYS A 134 18.56 -10.79 -26.62
CA LYS A 134 18.71 -12.02 -25.84
C LYS A 134 20.17 -12.46 -25.92
N LEU A 135 20.87 -12.43 -24.80
CA LEU A 135 22.24 -12.93 -24.72
C LEU A 135 22.25 -14.45 -24.94
N PRO A 136 23.30 -14.99 -25.59
CA PRO A 136 23.46 -16.43 -25.72
C PRO A 136 23.53 -17.07 -24.33
N PRO A 137 22.97 -18.27 -24.14
CA PRO A 137 23.13 -19.00 -22.89
C PRO A 137 24.60 -19.38 -22.68
N LEU A 138 25.15 -19.06 -21.51
CA LEU A 138 26.53 -19.42 -21.13
C LEU A 138 26.56 -20.71 -20.30
N TYR A 139 25.51 -20.96 -19.53
CA TYR A 139 25.42 -22.11 -18.61
C TYR A 139 24.14 -22.91 -18.86
N ARG A 140 24.21 -24.24 -18.68
CA ARG A 140 23.08 -25.16 -18.86
C ARG A 140 22.96 -26.11 -17.68
N ASN A 141 21.73 -26.40 -17.28
CA ASN A 141 21.45 -27.37 -16.24
C ASN A 141 21.71 -28.81 -16.75
N PRO A 142 22.54 -29.63 -16.08
CA PRO A 142 22.81 -31.00 -16.49
C PRO A 142 21.62 -31.94 -16.28
N LYS A 143 20.70 -31.59 -15.36
CA LYS A 143 19.48 -32.38 -15.11
C LYS A 143 18.38 -32.06 -16.13
N ASN A 144 18.37 -30.85 -16.68
CA ASN A 144 17.36 -30.41 -17.64
C ASN A 144 17.97 -29.46 -18.67
N ARG A 145 18.21 -29.96 -19.90
CA ARG A 145 18.91 -29.22 -20.95
C ARG A 145 18.15 -27.98 -21.46
N THR A 146 16.84 -27.88 -21.16
CA THR A 146 16.00 -26.72 -21.53
C THR A 146 16.25 -25.51 -20.64
N GLU A 147 16.79 -25.71 -19.43
CA GLU A 147 17.10 -24.63 -18.50
C GLU A 147 18.51 -24.11 -18.75
N THR A 148 18.60 -22.87 -19.22
CA THR A 148 19.88 -22.20 -19.50
C THR A 148 19.95 -20.83 -18.85
N TRP A 149 21.16 -20.35 -18.58
CA TRP A 149 21.42 -19.05 -17.99
C TRP A 149 22.53 -18.33 -18.74
N ALA A 150 22.28 -17.06 -19.10
CA ALA A 150 23.21 -16.24 -19.87
C ALA A 150 24.32 -15.59 -19.03
N GLY A 151 24.46 -15.96 -17.75
CA GLY A 151 25.47 -15.40 -16.85
C GLY A 151 25.19 -13.98 -16.33
N ARG A 152 24.05 -13.38 -16.71
CA ARG A 152 23.61 -12.07 -16.21
C ARG A 152 22.26 -12.15 -15.50
N GLY A 153 22.04 -11.26 -14.52
CA GLY A 153 20.78 -11.15 -13.78
C GLY A 153 20.60 -12.22 -12.71
N ASN A 154 19.35 -12.46 -12.30
CA ASN A 154 19.05 -13.41 -11.23
C ASN A 154 19.46 -14.84 -11.62
N ARG A 155 20.14 -15.54 -10.71
CA ARG A 155 20.55 -16.93 -10.93
C ARG A 155 19.33 -17.86 -10.83
N PRO A 156 19.18 -18.83 -11.74
CA PRO A 156 18.08 -19.78 -11.66
C PRO A 156 18.24 -20.72 -10.47
N ARG A 157 17.12 -21.25 -9.98
CA ARG A 157 17.06 -22.06 -8.74
C ARG A 157 17.98 -23.28 -8.79
N TRP A 158 18.08 -23.95 -9.93
CA TRP A 158 18.96 -25.12 -10.12
C TRP A 158 20.44 -24.76 -9.93
N LEU A 159 20.86 -23.60 -10.42
CA LEU A 159 22.25 -23.16 -10.33
C LEU A 159 22.57 -22.73 -8.90
N VAL A 160 21.67 -22.00 -8.24
CA VAL A 160 21.82 -21.65 -6.82
C VAL A 160 21.91 -22.90 -5.95
N ALA A 161 21.07 -23.91 -6.20
CA ALA A 161 21.11 -25.17 -5.47
C ALA A 161 22.42 -25.95 -5.70
N ALA A 162 22.90 -25.98 -6.95
CA ALA A 162 24.15 -26.67 -7.29
C ALA A 162 25.39 -25.99 -6.71
N LEU A 163 25.44 -24.65 -6.71
CA LEU A 163 26.50 -23.88 -6.08
C LEU A 163 26.51 -24.06 -4.55
N LYS A 164 25.33 -24.12 -3.92
CA LYS A 164 25.21 -24.44 -2.49
C LYS A 164 25.69 -25.87 -2.16
N GLY A 165 25.55 -26.80 -3.10
CA GLY A 165 26.09 -28.15 -3.00
C GLY A 165 27.60 -28.26 -3.28
N GLY A 166 28.34 -27.15 -3.31
CA GLY A 166 29.80 -27.13 -3.48
C GLY A 166 30.30 -27.28 -4.92
N LYS A 167 29.41 -27.32 -5.92
CA LYS A 167 29.81 -27.40 -7.33
C LYS A 167 30.26 -26.04 -7.83
N LYS A 168 31.29 -26.02 -8.69
CA LYS A 168 31.79 -24.80 -9.32
C LYS A 168 30.90 -24.39 -10.51
N LEU A 169 30.82 -23.08 -10.77
CA LEU A 169 30.02 -22.51 -11.85
C LEU A 169 30.45 -23.04 -13.24
N GLU A 170 31.76 -23.20 -13.44
CA GLU A 170 32.35 -23.68 -14.70
C GLU A 170 31.89 -25.09 -15.10
N ALA A 171 31.47 -25.92 -14.14
CA ALA A 171 30.95 -27.26 -14.42
C ALA A 171 29.63 -27.24 -15.23
N PHE A 172 28.98 -26.08 -15.32
CA PHE A 172 27.72 -25.87 -16.03
C PHE A 172 27.90 -25.10 -17.33
N ALA A 173 29.13 -24.69 -17.68
CA ALA A 173 29.40 -23.90 -18.87
C ALA A 173 29.11 -24.72 -20.14
N ILE A 174 28.47 -24.07 -21.12
CA ILE A 174 28.24 -24.63 -22.45
C ILE A 174 29.53 -24.41 -23.25
N LYS A 175 30.21 -25.50 -23.63
CA LYS A 175 31.29 -25.48 -24.62
C LYS A 175 30.74 -25.55 -26.03
#